data_AF-A0A0A3ZBH8-F1
#
_entry.id   AF-A0A0A3ZBH8-F1
#
_cell.length_a   1.000
_cell.length_b   1.000
_cell.length_c   1.000
_cell.angle_alpha   90.00
_cell.angle_beta   90.00
_cell.angle_gamma   90.00
#
_symmetry.space_group_name_H-M   'P 1'
#
loop_
_entity.id
_entity.type
_entity.pdbx_description
1 polymer ?
#
loop_
_entity_poly.entity_id
_entity_poly.type
_entity_poly.pdbx_seq_one_letter_code
_entity_poly.pdbx_strand_id
1 'polypeptide(L)'
;MTIIATVLKSGGEYLPTHVQRLHEQFDDLQSVCFSDVPVPGVNTLPLRYGWAGWFSKMELFNPELTMSDILYFDLDTIITGNIVPYLNDDRFRMLSDFYFPQTPASGMMFIPHSAKAPIWQAWIAKPAQWMSMCRGDQDVLAKICGCGVARFGERVKSYKVHVASKGMPGWHRSRSTGNGTIPPGTDVLCFHGNPRPWTVSADILNK
;
A
#
# COMPACT_ATOMS: atom_id res chain seq x y z
N MET A 1 3.45 -17.43 8.48
CA MET A 1 3.96 -17.49 7.08
C MET A 1 3.39 -16.27 6.40
N THR A 2 4.23 -15.49 5.74
CA THR A 2 3.85 -14.19 5.20
C THR A 2 3.68 -14.27 3.70
N ILE A 3 2.63 -13.64 3.17
CA ILE A 3 2.42 -13.43 1.74
C ILE A 3 2.47 -11.93 1.44
N ILE A 4 2.91 -11.57 0.24
CA ILE A 4 2.78 -10.21 -0.27
C ILE A 4 1.37 -10.04 -0.85
N ALA A 5 0.70 -8.94 -0.52
CA ALA A 5 -0.64 -8.68 -1.03
C ALA A 5 -0.74 -7.32 -1.74
N THR A 6 -1.56 -7.30 -2.79
CA THR A 6 -2.11 -6.07 -3.36
C THR A 6 -3.64 -6.15 -3.37
N VAL A 7 -4.33 -5.03 -3.61
CA VAL A 7 -5.79 -4.99 -3.73
C VAL A 7 -6.14 -4.26 -5.03
N LEU A 8 -6.93 -4.91 -5.88
CA LEU A 8 -7.49 -4.33 -7.10
C LEU A 8 -9.01 -4.43 -7.07
N LYS A 9 -9.67 -3.27 -6.94
CA LYS A 9 -11.12 -3.14 -7.14
C LYS A 9 -11.40 -2.57 -8.52
N SER A 10 -12.17 -3.28 -9.33
CA SER A 10 -12.57 -2.85 -10.66
C SER A 10 -13.45 -1.60 -10.63
N GLY A 11 -13.44 -0.84 -11.73
CA GLY A 11 -14.18 0.41 -11.89
C GLY A 11 -13.39 1.69 -11.55
N GLY A 12 -12.14 1.55 -11.12
CA GLY A 12 -11.21 2.67 -10.90
C GLY A 12 -10.21 2.86 -12.05
N GLU A 13 -9.21 3.72 -11.82
CA GLU A 13 -8.11 3.94 -12.78
C GLU A 13 -7.11 2.78 -12.84
N TYR A 14 -7.08 1.94 -11.80
CA TYR A 14 -6.16 0.80 -11.73
C TYR A 14 -6.72 -0.38 -12.53
N LEU A 15 -5.83 -1.00 -13.31
CA LEU A 15 -6.13 -2.13 -14.18
C LEU A 15 -5.31 -3.35 -13.74
N PRO A 16 -5.70 -4.57 -14.18
CA PRO A 16 -4.90 -5.77 -13.97
C PRO A 16 -3.43 -5.62 -14.38
N THR A 17 -3.14 -4.82 -15.42
CA THR A 17 -1.77 -4.54 -15.87
C THR A 17 -0.93 -3.78 -14.84
N HIS A 18 -1.53 -2.95 -13.98
CA HIS A 18 -0.82 -2.27 -12.91
C HIS A 18 -0.47 -3.24 -11.77
N VAL A 19 -1.34 -4.22 -11.50
CA VAL A 19 -1.06 -5.32 -10.57
C VAL A 19 0.10 -6.15 -11.11
N GLN A 20 0.02 -6.60 -12.36
CA GLN A 20 1.07 -7.40 -13.01
C GLN A 20 2.44 -6.72 -12.90
N ARG A 21 2.55 -5.43 -13.28
CA ARG A 21 3.80 -4.67 -13.20
C ARG A 21 4.39 -4.59 -11.79
N LEU A 22 3.55 -4.50 -10.75
CA LEU A 22 4.05 -4.49 -9.37
C LEU A 22 4.44 -5.91 -8.94
N HIS A 23 3.67 -6.93 -9.29
CA HIS A 23 3.94 -8.32 -8.94
C HIS A 23 5.20 -8.88 -9.61
N GLU A 24 5.53 -8.41 -10.82
CA GLU A 24 6.79 -8.72 -11.51
C GLU A 24 8.03 -8.27 -10.70
N GLN A 25 7.89 -7.32 -9.78
CA GLN A 25 8.98 -6.81 -8.94
C GLN A 25 9.14 -7.57 -7.62
N PHE A 26 8.31 -8.58 -7.36
CA PHE A 26 8.40 -9.40 -6.15
C PHE A 26 9.26 -10.67 -6.35
N ASP A 27 9.84 -10.86 -7.55
CA ASP A 27 10.60 -12.05 -7.92
C ASP A 27 9.83 -13.35 -7.58
N ASP A 28 10.49 -14.31 -6.93
CA ASP A 28 9.91 -15.60 -6.51
C ASP A 28 9.12 -15.52 -5.18
N LEU A 29 8.94 -14.32 -4.60
CA LEU A 29 8.22 -14.18 -3.34
C LEU A 29 6.72 -14.46 -3.55
N GLN A 30 6.15 -15.20 -2.60
CA GLN A 30 4.72 -15.52 -2.67
C GLN A 30 3.88 -14.25 -2.59
N SER A 31 3.14 -13.98 -3.67
CA SER A 31 2.29 -12.81 -3.79
C SER A 31 0.88 -13.17 -4.27
N VAL A 32 -0.09 -12.34 -3.86
CA VAL A 32 -1.50 -12.50 -4.19
C VAL A 32 -2.17 -11.14 -4.39
N CYS A 33 -3.14 -11.06 -5.29
CA CYS A 33 -3.97 -9.87 -5.45
C CYS A 33 -5.38 -10.15 -4.93
N PHE A 34 -5.86 -9.33 -4.00
CA PHE A 34 -7.27 -9.33 -3.61
C PHE A 34 -8.05 -8.57 -4.68
N SER A 35 -8.90 -9.26 -5.45
CA SER A 35 -9.58 -8.63 -6.58
C SER A 35 -10.98 -9.17 -6.87
N ASP A 36 -11.83 -8.32 -7.44
CA ASP A 36 -13.14 -8.69 -7.99
C ASP A 36 -13.08 -9.01 -9.50
N VAL A 37 -11.90 -8.94 -10.10
CA VAL A 37 -11.65 -9.32 -11.50
C VAL A 37 -10.42 -10.22 -11.60
N PRO A 38 -10.33 -11.09 -12.62
CA PRO A 38 -9.12 -11.87 -12.86
C PRO A 38 -7.91 -10.98 -13.17
N VAL A 39 -6.74 -11.37 -12.66
CA VAL A 39 -5.45 -10.77 -13.00
C VAL A 39 -4.56 -11.85 -13.64
N PRO A 40 -4.43 -11.89 -14.98
CA PRO A 40 -3.66 -12.94 -15.63
C PRO A 40 -2.21 -13.03 -15.11
N GLY A 41 -1.74 -14.24 -14.82
CA GLY A 41 -0.38 -14.48 -14.32
C GLY A 41 -0.16 -14.14 -12.83
N VAL A 42 -1.18 -13.64 -12.12
CA VAL A 42 -1.11 -13.33 -10.68
C VAL A 42 -2.17 -14.14 -9.95
N ASN A 43 -1.79 -14.77 -8.82
CA ASN A 43 -2.75 -15.44 -7.97
C ASN A 43 -3.76 -14.43 -7.40
N THR A 44 -5.04 -14.74 -7.46
CA THR A 44 -6.10 -13.85 -6.95
C THR A 44 -6.88 -14.47 -5.81
N LEU A 45 -7.13 -13.69 -4.75
CA LEU A 45 -8.16 -13.95 -3.76
C LEU A 45 -9.39 -13.08 -4.08
N PRO A 46 -10.59 -13.66 -4.19
CA PRO A 46 -11.76 -12.89 -4.56
C PRO A 46 -12.14 -11.90 -3.44
N LEU A 47 -12.42 -10.65 -3.80
CA LEU A 47 -13.13 -9.73 -2.91
C LEU A 47 -14.53 -10.29 -2.66
N ARG A 48 -14.94 -10.41 -1.40
CA ARG A 48 -16.24 -10.90 -0.96
C ARG A 48 -17.29 -9.81 -0.90
N TYR A 49 -16.86 -8.56 -0.72
CA TYR A 49 -17.74 -7.40 -0.58
C TYR A 49 -17.51 -6.38 -1.70
N GLY A 50 -18.59 -5.74 -2.14
CA GLY A 50 -18.57 -4.70 -3.18
C GLY A 50 -18.21 -3.30 -2.69
N TRP A 51 -17.36 -3.15 -1.66
CA TRP A 51 -17.00 -1.84 -1.12
C TRP A 51 -16.21 -1.01 -2.14
N ALA A 52 -16.61 0.24 -2.33
CA ALA A 52 -16.05 1.07 -3.38
C ALA A 52 -14.61 1.52 -3.08
N GLY A 53 -13.77 1.52 -4.14
CA GLY A 53 -12.44 2.12 -4.14
C GLY A 53 -11.56 1.65 -2.97
N TRP A 54 -11.02 2.61 -2.24
CA TRP A 54 -10.09 2.38 -1.12
C TRP A 54 -10.64 1.48 -0.01
N PHE A 55 -11.96 1.48 0.23
CA PHE A 55 -12.55 0.65 1.28
C PHE A 55 -12.48 -0.86 1.00
N SER A 56 -12.29 -1.28 -0.26
CA SER A 56 -11.99 -2.70 -0.58
C SER A 56 -10.76 -3.23 0.16
N LYS A 57 -9.82 -2.36 0.54
CA LYS A 57 -8.61 -2.72 1.29
C LYS A 57 -8.93 -3.31 2.68
N MET A 58 -10.12 -3.05 3.22
CA MET A 58 -10.54 -3.63 4.50
C MET A 58 -10.64 -5.16 4.47
N GLU A 59 -10.78 -5.76 3.28
CA GLU A 59 -10.77 -7.22 3.09
C GLU A 59 -9.42 -7.87 3.46
N LEU A 60 -8.32 -7.12 3.47
CA LEU A 60 -7.02 -7.62 3.96
C LEU A 60 -7.08 -8.10 5.41
N PHE A 61 -8.00 -7.52 6.18
CA PHE A 61 -8.20 -7.85 7.59
C PHE A 61 -9.22 -8.97 7.78
N ASN A 62 -9.88 -9.45 6.74
CA ASN A 62 -10.81 -10.58 6.85
C ASN A 62 -10.03 -11.88 7.15
N PRO A 63 -10.13 -12.45 8.38
CA PRO A 63 -9.34 -13.63 8.75
C PRO A 63 -9.74 -14.88 7.97
N GLU A 64 -10.95 -14.90 7.38
CA GLU A 64 -11.44 -16.03 6.59
C GLU A 64 -10.89 -16.07 5.16
N LEU A 65 -10.32 -14.96 4.66
CA LEU A 65 -9.71 -14.93 3.33
C LEU A 65 -8.32 -15.55 3.31
N THR A 66 -7.57 -15.44 4.40
CA THR A 66 -6.26 -16.09 4.54
C THR A 66 -5.74 -16.07 5.97
N MET A 67 -5.17 -17.21 6.38
CA MET A 67 -4.49 -17.41 7.66
C MET A 67 -3.05 -16.85 7.68
N SER A 68 -2.53 -16.41 6.53
CA SER A 68 -1.17 -15.87 6.43
C SER A 68 -1.06 -14.47 7.00
N ASP A 69 0.14 -14.11 7.47
CA ASP A 69 0.51 -12.71 7.66
C ASP A 69 0.62 -12.04 6.29
N ILE A 70 0.42 -10.72 6.24
CA ILE A 70 0.39 -9.99 4.97
C ILE A 70 1.40 -8.84 4.99
N LEU A 71 2.27 -8.78 3.98
CA LEU A 71 2.97 -7.55 3.59
C LEU A 71 2.22 -6.91 2.42
N TYR A 72 1.52 -5.81 2.68
CA TYR A 72 0.68 -5.12 1.71
C TYR A 72 1.39 -3.94 1.05
N PHE A 73 1.10 -3.72 -0.25
CA PHE A 73 1.47 -2.53 -1.00
C PHE A 73 0.28 -1.96 -1.79
N ASP A 74 0.11 -0.64 -1.77
CA ASP A 74 -0.75 0.07 -2.73
C ASP A 74 -0.18 -0.07 -4.15
N LEU A 75 -1.05 -0.07 -5.16
CA LEU A 75 -0.69 -0.25 -6.57
C LEU A 75 0.09 0.92 -7.19
N ASP A 76 0.27 2.04 -6.47
CA ASP A 76 1.16 3.14 -6.85
C ASP A 76 2.52 3.06 -6.14
N THR A 77 3.04 1.85 -5.97
CA THR A 77 4.35 1.56 -5.38
C THR A 77 5.31 1.01 -6.42
N ILE A 78 6.60 1.29 -6.25
CA ILE A 78 7.70 0.63 -6.96
C ILE A 78 8.64 0.02 -5.92
N ILE A 79 9.13 -1.20 -6.19
CA ILE A 79 10.15 -1.88 -5.42
C ILE A 79 11.50 -1.57 -6.04
N THR A 80 12.41 -0.99 -5.25
CA THR A 80 13.73 -0.54 -5.72
C THR A 80 14.88 -1.27 -5.02
N GLY A 81 14.57 -2.07 -4.00
CA GLY A 81 15.54 -2.80 -3.20
C GLY A 81 14.93 -4.04 -2.54
N ASN A 82 15.58 -4.54 -1.50
CA ASN A 82 15.25 -5.83 -0.90
C ASN A 82 14.10 -5.70 0.11
N ILE A 83 12.96 -6.33 -0.19
CA ILE A 83 11.78 -6.33 0.69
C ILE A 83 11.68 -7.55 1.62
N VAL A 84 12.58 -8.53 1.50
CA VAL A 84 12.61 -9.72 2.36
C VAL A 84 12.63 -9.39 3.86
N PRO A 85 13.39 -8.37 4.33
CA PRO A 85 13.38 -8.00 5.75
C PRO A 85 12.01 -7.58 6.29
N TYR A 86 11.08 -7.15 5.42
CA TYR A 86 9.72 -6.74 5.83
C TYR A 86 8.73 -7.91 5.90
N LEU A 87 9.13 -9.12 5.49
CA LEU A 87 8.27 -10.30 5.52
C LEU A 87 8.19 -10.95 6.91
N ASN A 88 9.05 -10.56 7.84
CA ASN A 88 9.09 -11.15 9.18
C ASN A 88 8.96 -10.07 10.25
N ASP A 89 7.73 -9.89 10.74
CA ASP A 89 7.41 -9.01 11.86
C ASP A 89 6.28 -9.64 12.68
N ASP A 90 6.08 -9.17 13.90
CA ASP A 90 5.02 -9.61 14.81
C ASP A 90 4.04 -8.48 15.16
N ARG A 91 4.36 -7.24 14.77
CA ARG A 91 3.53 -6.06 15.02
C ARG A 91 2.80 -5.61 13.78
N PHE A 92 1.55 -5.18 13.96
CA PHE A 92 0.85 -4.44 12.91
C PHE A 92 1.61 -3.14 12.62
N ARG A 93 2.00 -2.95 11.36
CA ARG A 93 2.75 -1.78 10.89
C ARG A 93 2.07 -1.09 9.73
N MET A 94 2.25 0.22 9.71
CA MET A 94 1.78 1.11 8.67
C MET A 94 2.87 2.12 8.32
N LEU A 95 2.76 2.80 7.19
CA LEU A 95 3.62 3.95 6.90
C LEU A 95 3.40 5.08 7.91
N SER A 96 4.39 5.95 8.05
CA SER A 96 4.15 7.33 8.44
C SER A 96 3.70 8.10 7.20
N ASP A 97 2.65 8.91 7.32
CA ASP A 97 2.26 9.79 6.23
C ASP A 97 3.41 10.74 5.87
N PHE A 98 3.73 10.83 4.59
CA PHE A 98 4.92 11.57 4.14
C PHE A 98 4.80 13.09 4.28
N TYR A 99 3.60 13.63 4.45
CA TYR A 99 3.36 15.05 4.73
C TYR A 99 3.06 15.31 6.21
N PHE A 100 2.53 14.32 6.92
CA PHE A 100 2.18 14.38 8.34
C PHE A 100 2.72 13.15 9.09
N PRO A 101 4.05 13.08 9.36
CA PRO A 101 4.72 11.86 9.83
C PRO A 101 4.18 11.24 11.12
N GLN A 102 3.49 12.04 11.94
CA GLN A 102 2.80 11.63 13.16
C GLN A 102 1.52 10.81 12.90
N THR A 103 1.04 10.78 11.66
CA THR A 103 -0.19 10.09 11.27
C THR A 103 0.11 8.81 10.49
N PRO A 104 -0.69 7.75 10.67
CA PRO A 104 -0.57 6.53 9.89
C PRO A 104 -0.94 6.73 8.42
N ALA A 105 -0.22 6.03 7.53
CA ALA A 105 -0.62 5.83 6.16
C ALA A 105 -0.69 4.36 5.74
N SER A 106 -1.68 4.02 4.90
CA SER A 106 -2.01 2.61 4.55
C SER A 106 -1.48 2.16 3.19
N GLY A 107 -0.56 2.92 2.59
CA GLY A 107 0.06 2.57 1.30
C GLY A 107 1.07 1.43 1.35
N MET A 108 1.56 1.09 2.54
CA MET A 108 2.28 -0.14 2.83
C MET A 108 1.91 -0.56 4.25
N MET A 109 1.63 -1.84 4.47
CA MET A 109 1.28 -2.36 5.79
C MET A 109 1.91 -3.74 6.01
N PHE A 110 2.32 -4.03 7.23
CA PHE A 110 2.54 -5.41 7.66
C PHE A 110 1.40 -5.79 8.61
N ILE A 111 0.64 -6.81 8.27
CA ILE A 111 -0.58 -7.24 8.96
C ILE A 111 -0.36 -8.66 9.48
N PRO A 112 0.03 -8.84 10.75
CA PRO A 112 0.02 -10.13 11.39
C PRO A 112 -1.39 -10.73 11.35
N HIS A 113 -1.50 -12.05 11.20
CA HIS A 113 -2.80 -12.72 11.26
C HIS A 113 -3.55 -12.41 12.56
N SER A 114 -2.84 -12.28 13.68
CA SER A 114 -3.40 -11.92 14.99
C SER A 114 -4.04 -10.52 15.02
N ALA A 115 -3.62 -9.59 14.15
CA ALA A 115 -4.18 -8.24 14.08
C ALA A 115 -5.48 -8.17 13.24
N LYS A 116 -5.74 -9.19 12.40
CA LYS A 116 -6.86 -9.21 11.45
C LYS A 116 -8.22 -9.17 12.14
N ALA A 117 -8.48 -10.15 13.01
CA ALA A 117 -9.76 -10.33 13.66
C ALA A 117 -10.29 -9.06 14.38
N PRO A 118 -9.54 -8.38 15.28
CA PRO A 118 -10.07 -7.20 15.96
C PRO A 118 -10.39 -6.04 15.00
N ILE A 119 -9.54 -5.81 13.99
CA ILE A 119 -9.77 -4.75 12.99
C ILE A 119 -10.98 -5.08 12.12
N TRP A 120 -11.08 -6.32 11.68
CA TRP A 120 -12.21 -6.81 10.88
C TRP A 120 -13.53 -6.74 11.62
N GLN A 121 -13.57 -7.15 12.89
CA GLN A 121 -14.80 -7.09 13.69
C GLN A 121 -15.27 -5.64 13.89
N ALA A 122 -14.34 -4.71 14.14
CA ALA A 122 -14.67 -3.30 14.23
C ALA A 122 -15.23 -2.73 12.90
N TRP A 123 -14.65 -3.14 11.76
CA TRP A 123 -15.12 -2.75 10.44
C TRP A 123 -16.50 -3.34 10.10
N ILE A 124 -16.62 -4.67 10.16
CA ILE A 124 -17.77 -5.41 9.64
C ILE A 124 -19.04 -5.18 10.46
N ALA A 125 -18.91 -4.75 11.72
CA ALA A 125 -20.05 -4.38 12.54
C ALA A 125 -20.89 -3.26 11.90
N LYS A 126 -20.26 -2.26 11.26
CA LYS A 126 -20.93 -1.08 10.70
C LYS A 126 -20.19 -0.47 9.48
N PRO A 127 -19.98 -1.20 8.38
CA PRO A 127 -19.17 -0.72 7.25
C PRO A 127 -19.73 0.55 6.61
N ALA A 128 -21.06 0.67 6.49
CA ALA A 128 -21.71 1.87 5.95
C ALA A 128 -21.43 3.12 6.80
N GLN A 129 -21.42 2.98 8.14
CA GLN A 129 -21.10 4.09 9.03
C GLN A 129 -19.66 4.53 8.83
N TRP A 130 -18.71 3.59 8.80
CA TRP A 130 -17.30 3.90 8.53
C TRP A 130 -17.11 4.63 7.20
N MET A 131 -17.71 4.12 6.12
CA MET A 131 -17.62 4.74 4.79
C MET A 131 -18.25 6.13 4.73
N SER A 132 -19.25 6.42 5.57
CA SER A 132 -19.86 7.76 5.65
C SER A 132 -19.02 8.77 6.44
N MET A 133 -18.25 8.31 7.43
CA MET A 133 -17.54 9.19 8.37
C MET A 133 -16.04 9.34 8.09
N CYS A 134 -15.46 8.43 7.30
CA CYS A 134 -14.04 8.40 6.96
C CYS A 134 -13.85 8.71 5.47
N ARG A 135 -12.74 9.36 5.10
CA ARG A 135 -12.45 9.66 3.70
C ARG A 135 -11.96 8.43 2.92
N GLY A 136 -11.41 7.44 3.64
CA GLY A 136 -10.85 6.22 3.07
C GLY A 136 -10.43 5.24 4.16
N ASP A 137 -9.78 4.15 3.75
CA ASP A 137 -9.33 3.07 4.63
C ASP A 137 -8.29 3.54 5.67
N GLN A 138 -7.39 4.45 5.30
CA GLN A 138 -6.39 5.01 6.23
C GLN A 138 -7.04 5.68 7.45
N ASP A 139 -8.10 6.47 7.24
CA ASP A 139 -8.84 7.13 8.32
C ASP A 139 -9.54 6.12 9.22
N VAL A 140 -10.09 5.05 8.63
CA VAL A 140 -10.70 3.94 9.37
C VAL A 140 -9.66 3.26 10.25
N LEU A 141 -8.52 2.88 9.68
CA LEU A 141 -7.43 2.22 10.41
C LEU A 141 -6.85 3.11 11.51
N ALA A 142 -6.71 4.41 11.26
CA ALA A 142 -6.27 5.37 12.28
C ALA A 142 -7.24 5.45 13.46
N LYS A 143 -8.56 5.38 13.22
CA LYS A 143 -9.58 5.40 14.28
C LYS A 143 -9.65 4.09 15.06
N ILE A 144 -9.48 2.94 14.38
CA ILE A 144 -9.54 1.63 15.02
C ILE A 144 -8.26 1.33 15.81
N CYS A 145 -7.10 1.59 15.20
CA CYS A 145 -5.80 1.16 15.74
C CYS A 145 -5.06 2.27 16.51
N GLY A 146 -5.49 3.53 16.33
CA GLY A 146 -4.82 4.70 16.87
C GLY A 146 -3.56 5.11 16.10
N CYS A 147 -3.05 6.31 16.39
CA CYS A 147 -1.85 6.84 15.74
C CYS A 147 -0.53 6.20 16.24
N GLY A 148 -0.58 5.45 17.35
CA GLY A 148 0.58 4.78 17.96
C GLY A 148 0.97 3.44 17.33
N VAL A 149 0.31 3.01 16.25
CA VAL A 149 0.69 1.81 15.49
C VAL A 149 2.15 1.89 15.02
N ALA A 150 2.84 0.76 15.01
CA ALA A 150 4.24 0.69 14.63
C ALA A 150 4.46 1.18 13.18
N ARG A 151 5.63 1.78 12.93
CA ARG A 151 5.95 2.41 11.64
C ARG A 151 7.03 1.65 10.88
N PHE A 152 7.00 1.74 9.56
CA PHE A 152 8.14 1.40 8.71
C PHE A 152 9.26 2.43 8.85
N GLY A 153 10.49 1.98 8.58
CA GLY A 153 11.70 2.79 8.73
C GLY A 153 12.03 3.64 7.50
N GLU A 154 13.21 4.25 7.53
CA GLU A 154 13.64 5.27 6.56
C GLU A 154 13.86 4.77 5.13
N ARG A 155 13.87 3.45 4.91
CA ARG A 155 14.08 2.85 3.59
C ARG A 155 12.83 2.84 2.70
N VAL A 156 11.69 3.21 3.27
CA VAL A 156 10.46 3.45 2.50
C VAL A 156 10.35 4.94 2.21
N LYS A 157 10.45 5.31 0.94
CA LYS A 157 10.46 6.70 0.48
C LYS A 157 9.21 7.02 -0.31
N SER A 158 9.00 8.32 -0.43
CA SER A 158 7.94 8.91 -1.23
C SER A 158 8.53 9.56 -2.46
N TYR A 159 7.99 9.28 -3.64
CA TYR A 159 8.43 9.90 -4.89
C TYR A 159 8.31 11.43 -4.81
N LYS A 160 7.12 11.94 -4.42
CA LYS A 160 6.87 13.39 -4.36
C LYS A 160 7.73 14.14 -3.34
N VAL A 161 8.04 13.51 -2.21
CA VAL A 161 8.80 14.17 -1.13
C VAL A 161 10.30 14.00 -1.36
N HIS A 162 10.75 12.78 -1.62
CA HIS A 162 12.17 12.44 -1.55
C HIS A 162 12.87 12.35 -2.91
N VAL A 163 12.13 12.27 -4.02
CA VAL A 163 12.69 12.17 -5.37
C VAL A 163 12.44 13.43 -6.18
N ALA A 164 11.17 13.84 -6.31
CA ALA A 164 10.78 14.94 -7.20
C ALA A 164 11.55 16.23 -6.89
N SER A 165 12.10 16.85 -7.93
CA SER A 165 12.78 18.15 -7.89
C SER A 165 12.11 19.17 -8.81
N LYS A 166 12.54 20.43 -8.75
CA LYS A 166 11.89 21.53 -9.47
C LYS A 166 11.78 21.23 -10.97
N GLY A 167 10.56 21.21 -11.49
CA GLY A 167 10.26 20.91 -12.90
C GLY A 167 9.82 19.46 -13.15
N MET A 168 9.96 18.57 -12.16
CA MET A 168 9.45 17.20 -12.28
C MET A 168 7.96 17.09 -11.90
N PRO A 169 7.23 16.12 -12.48
CA PRO A 169 5.87 15.80 -12.05
C PRO A 169 5.79 15.55 -10.55
N GLY A 170 4.77 16.08 -9.89
CA GLY A 170 4.54 15.88 -8.45
C GLY A 170 5.42 16.73 -7.51
N TRP A 171 6.36 17.52 -8.05
CA TRP A 171 7.17 18.43 -7.23
C TRP A 171 6.29 19.53 -6.62
N HIS A 172 6.56 19.85 -5.35
CA HIS A 172 5.92 20.95 -4.64
C HIS A 172 6.94 21.71 -3.79
N ARG A 173 6.98 23.05 -3.95
CA ARG A 173 7.99 23.93 -3.34
C ARG A 173 8.18 23.72 -1.84
N SER A 174 7.11 23.44 -1.08
CA SER A 174 7.18 23.26 0.37
C SER A 174 7.17 21.82 0.85
N ARG A 175 7.00 20.84 -0.03
CA ARG A 175 6.85 19.42 0.36
C ARG A 175 7.92 18.51 -0.24
N SER A 176 8.53 18.91 -1.33
CA SER A 176 9.57 18.15 -2.00
C SER A 176 10.95 18.61 -1.53
N THR A 177 11.76 17.64 -1.12
CA THR A 177 13.16 17.80 -0.70
C THR A 177 14.13 17.02 -1.59
N GLY A 178 13.61 16.29 -2.59
CA GLY A 178 14.39 15.52 -3.54
C GLY A 178 15.17 16.38 -4.55
N ASN A 179 16.15 15.73 -5.18
CA ASN A 179 17.04 16.31 -6.19
C ASN A 179 16.83 15.71 -7.59
N GLY A 180 15.83 14.84 -7.75
CA GLY A 180 15.49 14.17 -9.00
C GLY A 180 16.05 12.75 -9.14
N THR A 181 16.71 12.22 -8.11
CA THR A 181 17.22 10.85 -8.06
C THR A 181 16.62 10.08 -6.90
N ILE A 182 16.56 8.76 -7.00
CA ILE A 182 16.10 7.92 -5.88
C ILE A 182 17.18 7.95 -4.77
N PRO A 183 16.84 8.26 -3.50
CA PRO A 183 17.80 8.23 -2.42
C PRO A 183 18.46 6.83 -2.27
N PRO A 184 19.78 6.74 -2.06
CA PRO A 184 20.45 5.46 -1.85
C PRO A 184 19.84 4.67 -0.69
N GLY A 185 19.71 3.35 -0.86
CA GLY A 185 19.12 2.46 0.15
C GLY A 185 17.60 2.56 0.28
N THR A 186 16.92 3.12 -0.72
CA THR A 186 15.45 3.01 -0.84
C THR A 186 15.10 1.59 -1.26
N ASP A 187 14.31 0.90 -0.44
CA ASP A 187 13.79 -0.43 -0.77
C ASP A 187 12.40 -0.34 -1.43
N VAL A 188 11.61 0.65 -1.02
CA VAL A 188 10.22 0.85 -1.49
C VAL A 188 9.99 2.33 -1.78
N LEU A 189 9.41 2.64 -2.94
CA LEU A 189 9.08 3.98 -3.39
C LEU A 189 7.57 4.13 -3.61
N CYS A 190 6.90 4.85 -2.71
CA CYS A 190 5.47 5.12 -2.77
C CYS A 190 5.18 6.42 -3.54
N PHE A 191 4.19 6.40 -4.45
CA PHE A 191 3.75 7.60 -5.17
C PHE A 191 2.58 8.32 -4.49
N HIS A 192 1.75 7.60 -3.72
CA HIS A 192 0.65 8.14 -2.88
C HIS A 192 -0.20 9.21 -3.59
N GLY A 193 -0.77 8.83 -4.74
CA GLY A 193 -1.54 9.72 -5.61
C GLY A 193 -0.83 10.03 -6.93
N ASN A 194 -1.22 11.14 -7.57
CA ASN A 194 -0.58 11.59 -8.80
C ASN A 194 0.77 12.30 -8.51
N PRO A 195 1.79 12.13 -9.37
CA PRO A 195 1.79 11.29 -10.59
C PRO A 195 1.78 9.80 -10.26
N ARG A 196 1.29 8.96 -11.18
CA ARG A 196 1.35 7.50 -11.06
C ARG A 196 2.69 6.95 -11.54
N PRO A 197 3.15 5.78 -11.08
CA PRO A 197 4.37 5.13 -11.56
C PRO A 197 4.49 5.07 -13.09
N TRP A 198 3.39 4.74 -13.78
CA TRP A 198 3.36 4.61 -15.24
C TRP A 198 3.25 5.94 -16.00
N THR A 199 3.17 7.07 -15.30
CA THR A 199 3.11 8.42 -15.90
C THR A 199 4.44 9.16 -15.83
N VAL A 200 5.44 8.59 -15.12
CA VAL A 200 6.79 9.14 -15.05
C VAL A 200 7.73 8.35 -15.98
N SER A 201 8.74 9.01 -16.56
CA SER A 201 9.70 8.36 -17.47
C SER A 201 10.49 7.27 -16.75
N ALA A 202 10.74 6.14 -17.44
CA ALA A 202 11.61 5.07 -16.96
C ALA A 202 13.03 5.57 -16.63
N ASP A 203 13.51 6.62 -17.31
CA ASP A 203 14.81 7.23 -17.05
C ASP A 203 14.92 7.87 -15.65
N ILE A 204 13.79 8.20 -15.02
CA ILE A 204 13.74 8.74 -13.66
C ILE A 204 13.83 7.61 -12.63
N LEU A 205 13.37 6.40 -13.00
CA LEU A 205 13.34 5.23 -12.13
C LEU A 205 14.67 4.44 -12.15
N ASN A 206 15.47 4.64 -13.19
CA ASN A 206 16.74 3.96 -13.42
C ASN A 206 17.98 4.84 -13.09
N LYS A 207 17.79 6.01 -12.47
CA LYS A 207 18.86 6.95 -12.06
C LYS A 207 18.91 7.13 -10.54
#